data_AF-A0A3D5RR18-F1
#
_entry.id   AF-A0A3D5RR18-F1
#
_cell.length_a   1.000
_cell.length_b   1.000
_cell.length_c   1.000
_cell.angle_alpha   90.00
_cell.angle_beta   90.00
_cell.angle_gamma   90.00
#
_symmetry.space_group_name_H-M   'P 1'
#
loop_
_entity.id
_entity.type
_entity.pdbx_description
1 polymer ?
#
loop_
_entity_poly.entity_id
_entity_poly.type
_entity_poly.pdbx_seq_one_letter_code
_entity_poly.pdbx_strand_id
1 'polypeptide(L)'
;MNEIDNVTELVAEPEDLKPKPPSRLAPRGIRTFTVCRQNDETGVSGEGVVIEGVSLASGHCIIHWLFPPPRGGIAIFDSLDDFLKVHVKPHPSNKTIITFEDGEQTTYDGG
;
A
#
# COMPACT_ATOMS: atom_id res chain seq x y z
N MET A 1 -26.04 -6.17 53.78
CA MET A 1 -27.13 -5.72 52.89
C MET A 1 -26.44 -5.09 51.70
N ASN A 2 -26.67 -5.64 50.51
CA ASN A 2 -25.76 -5.61 49.36
C ASN A 2 -25.41 -4.21 48.86
N GLU A 3 -24.10 -3.94 48.76
CA GLU A 3 -23.53 -3.02 47.77
C GLU A 3 -23.74 -3.65 46.40
N ILE A 4 -24.68 -3.11 45.63
CA ILE A 4 -24.84 -3.42 44.21
C ILE A 4 -24.18 -2.27 43.46
N ASP A 5 -22.98 -2.57 42.96
CA ASP A 5 -22.19 -1.76 42.05
C ASP A 5 -23.07 -1.20 40.94
N ASN A 6 -23.23 0.12 40.93
CA ASN A 6 -23.89 0.84 39.87
C ASN A 6 -22.91 0.92 38.68
N VAL A 7 -22.75 -0.20 37.97
CA VAL A 7 -22.04 -0.25 36.70
C VAL A 7 -22.95 0.40 35.67
N THR A 8 -22.83 1.73 35.53
CA THR A 8 -23.42 2.46 34.41
C THR A 8 -22.85 1.90 33.12
N GLU A 9 -23.68 1.16 32.38
CA GLU A 9 -23.41 0.78 30.99
C GLU A 9 -23.08 2.05 30.20
N LEU A 10 -21.83 2.16 29.75
CA LEU A 10 -21.40 3.19 28.80
C LEU A 10 -21.99 2.84 27.44
N VAL A 11 -23.27 3.13 27.24
CA VAL A 11 -23.93 3.01 25.95
C VAL A 11 -23.45 4.18 25.10
N ALA A 12 -22.53 3.93 24.16
CA ALA A 12 -22.06 4.96 23.24
C ALA A 12 -23.21 5.37 22.31
N GLU A 13 -23.53 6.66 22.29
CA GLU A 13 -24.57 7.20 21.40
C GLU A 13 -24.16 7.03 19.92
N PRO A 14 -25.10 6.75 18.99
CA PRO A 14 -24.78 6.50 17.58
C PRO A 14 -23.96 7.60 16.89
N GLU A 15 -24.08 8.85 17.35
CA GLU A 15 -23.29 9.99 16.89
C GLU A 15 -21.82 9.91 17.29
N ASP A 16 -21.51 9.35 18.46
CA ASP A 16 -20.13 9.18 18.94
C ASP A 16 -19.37 8.08 18.18
N LEU A 17 -20.10 7.20 17.49
CA LEU A 17 -19.55 6.15 16.63
C LEU A 17 -19.21 6.65 15.22
N LYS A 18 -19.59 7.89 14.87
CA LYS A 18 -19.21 8.47 13.57
C LYS A 18 -17.69 8.69 13.54
N PRO A 19 -17.01 8.39 12.41
CA PRO A 19 -15.59 8.66 12.26
C PRO A 19 -15.27 10.12 12.59
N LYS A 20 -14.47 10.33 13.62
CA LYS A 20 -13.98 11.66 13.99
C LYS A 20 -12.84 12.06 13.04
N PRO A 21 -12.64 13.36 12.78
CA PRO A 21 -11.52 13.80 11.97
C PRO A 21 -10.21 13.26 12.56
N PRO A 22 -9.26 12.80 11.71
CA PRO A 22 -7.99 12.27 12.17
C PRO A 22 -7.22 13.33 12.96
N SER A 23 -6.47 12.87 13.97
CA SER A 23 -5.72 13.75 14.87
C SER A 23 -4.84 14.74 14.09
N ARG A 24 -4.58 15.92 14.69
CA ARG A 24 -3.75 16.96 14.05
C ARG A 24 -2.32 16.48 13.71
N LEU A 25 -1.81 15.49 14.45
CA LEU A 25 -0.47 14.94 14.25
C LEU A 25 -0.44 13.75 13.28
N ALA A 26 -1.60 13.26 12.84
CA ALA A 26 -1.66 12.16 11.88
C ALA A 26 -1.10 12.64 10.52
N PRO A 27 -0.06 11.98 9.97
CA PRO A 27 0.41 12.28 8.62
C PRO A 27 -0.73 12.15 7.61
N ARG A 28 -0.82 13.09 6.67
CA ARG A 28 -1.86 13.11 5.63
C ARG A 28 -1.23 13.17 4.26
N GLY A 29 -1.86 12.51 3.30
CA GLY A 29 -1.37 12.39 1.94
C GLY A 29 -1.30 10.93 1.53
N ILE A 30 -1.73 10.68 0.31
CA ILE A 30 -1.61 9.40 -0.37
C ILE A 30 -1.04 9.75 -1.73
N ARG A 31 0.06 9.10 -2.10
CA ARG A 31 0.62 9.20 -3.45
C ARG A 31 0.44 7.85 -4.11
N THR A 32 -0.31 7.79 -5.21
CA THR A 32 -0.51 6.54 -5.95
C THR A 32 0.58 6.34 -7.00
N PHE A 33 0.86 5.08 -7.33
CA PHE A 33 1.81 4.69 -8.38
C PHE A 33 1.42 3.38 -9.03
N THR A 34 1.96 3.12 -10.22
CA THR A 34 1.87 1.84 -10.91
C THR A 34 3.26 1.27 -11.16
N VAL A 35 3.35 -0.05 -11.24
CA VAL A 35 4.59 -0.75 -11.63
C VAL A 35 4.36 -1.47 -12.94
N CYS A 36 5.12 -1.08 -13.95
CA CYS A 36 5.14 -1.70 -15.27
C CYS A 36 6.41 -2.54 -15.44
N ARG A 37 6.29 -3.78 -15.91
CA ARG A 37 7.43 -4.64 -16.27
C ARG A 37 7.49 -4.78 -17.79
N GLN A 38 8.66 -4.56 -18.38
CA GLN A 38 8.84 -4.74 -19.83
C GLN A 38 9.23 -6.18 -20.19
N ASN A 39 9.55 -7.01 -19.19
CA ASN A 39 9.90 -8.42 -19.33
C ASN A 39 9.52 -9.15 -18.03
N ASP A 40 9.21 -10.44 -18.11
CA ASP A 40 8.99 -11.31 -16.94
C ASP A 40 10.03 -12.43 -16.88
N GLU A 41 11.08 -12.23 -16.10
CA GLU A 41 12.20 -13.15 -15.99
C GLU A 41 11.84 -14.50 -15.35
N THR A 42 10.77 -14.53 -14.56
CA THR A 42 10.33 -15.73 -13.83
C THR A 42 9.16 -16.45 -14.49
N GLY A 43 8.43 -15.79 -15.37
CA GLY A 43 7.14 -16.25 -15.90
C GLY A 43 6.00 -16.25 -14.87
N VAL A 44 6.20 -15.67 -13.68
CA VAL A 44 5.22 -15.66 -12.58
C VAL A 44 4.50 -14.32 -12.47
N SER A 45 5.10 -13.24 -12.95
CA SER A 45 4.70 -11.88 -12.57
C SER A 45 3.95 -11.12 -13.66
N GLY A 46 4.06 -11.57 -14.91
CA GLY A 46 3.50 -10.90 -16.07
C GLY A 46 4.30 -9.68 -16.52
N GLU A 47 3.86 -9.12 -17.64
CA GLU A 47 4.40 -7.92 -18.28
C GLU A 47 3.32 -6.83 -18.35
N GLY A 48 3.71 -5.61 -18.67
CA GLY A 48 2.84 -4.43 -18.63
C GLY A 48 2.63 -3.95 -17.20
N VAL A 49 1.51 -3.26 -16.94
CA VAL A 49 1.17 -2.80 -15.58
C VAL A 49 0.70 -3.99 -14.76
N VAL A 50 1.53 -4.39 -13.80
CA VAL A 50 1.33 -5.60 -13.00
C VAL A 50 1.00 -5.29 -11.54
N ILE A 51 1.21 -4.06 -11.08
CA ILE A 51 0.92 -3.61 -9.72
C ILE A 51 0.32 -2.21 -9.73
N GLU A 52 -0.68 -2.02 -8.88
CA GLU A 52 -1.11 -0.71 -8.38
C GLU A 52 -0.64 -0.54 -6.94
N GLY A 53 -0.13 0.64 -6.60
CA GLY A 53 0.42 0.90 -5.27
C GLY A 53 0.11 2.29 -4.74
N VAL A 54 0.20 2.43 -3.43
CA VAL A 54 0.09 3.69 -2.73
C VAL A 54 1.21 3.85 -1.71
N SER A 55 1.76 5.05 -1.61
CA SER A 55 2.64 5.47 -0.52
C SER A 55 1.85 6.39 0.39
N LEU A 56 1.70 6.01 1.66
CA LEU A 56 1.02 6.81 2.67
C LEU A 56 1.99 7.84 3.25
N ALA A 57 1.48 8.98 3.70
CA ALA A 57 2.28 10.00 4.38
C ALA A 57 2.97 9.49 5.67
N SER A 58 2.54 8.35 6.21
CA SER A 58 3.22 7.66 7.30
C SER A 58 4.52 6.95 6.90
N GLY A 59 4.83 6.86 5.60
CA GLY A 59 5.98 6.12 5.04
C GLY A 59 5.63 4.76 4.45
N HIS A 60 4.61 4.08 5.01
CA HIS A 60 4.16 2.77 4.53
C HIS A 60 3.81 2.75 3.04
N CYS A 61 4.18 1.65 2.38
CA CYS A 61 3.83 1.36 1.01
C CYS A 61 2.88 0.17 0.96
N ILE A 62 1.74 0.32 0.29
CA ILE A 62 0.78 -0.75 0.06
C ILE A 62 0.77 -1.02 -1.44
N ILE A 63 0.76 -2.29 -1.82
CA ILE A 63 0.64 -2.68 -3.21
C ILE A 63 -0.40 -3.77 -3.41
N HIS A 64 -0.97 -3.77 -4.60
CA HIS A 64 -1.89 -4.76 -5.12
C HIS A 64 -1.32 -5.28 -6.44
N TRP A 65 -0.99 -6.57 -6.49
CA TRP A 65 -0.66 -7.23 -7.73
C TRP A 65 -1.93 -7.47 -8.54
N LEU A 66 -1.90 -7.09 -9.81
CA LEU A 66 -2.97 -7.33 -10.78
C LEU A 66 -2.88 -8.73 -11.42
N PHE A 67 -1.73 -9.39 -11.25
CA PHE A 67 -1.44 -10.72 -11.77
C PHE A 67 -1.21 -11.74 -10.62
N PRO A 68 -1.64 -13.01 -10.77
CA PRO A 68 -2.51 -13.51 -11.82
C PRO A 68 -3.96 -12.99 -11.67
N PRO A 69 -4.64 -12.63 -12.78
CA PRO A 69 -6.06 -12.29 -12.74
C PRO A 69 -6.91 -13.47 -12.24
N PRO A 70 -8.07 -13.22 -11.59
CA PRO A 70 -8.74 -11.93 -11.39
C PRO A 70 -8.39 -11.23 -10.05
N ARG A 71 -7.63 -11.88 -9.17
CA ARG A 71 -7.22 -11.36 -7.87
C ARG A 71 -5.78 -11.76 -7.59
N GLY A 72 -4.84 -10.84 -7.80
CA GLY A 72 -3.50 -11.01 -7.27
C GLY A 72 -3.44 -10.74 -5.77
N GLY A 73 -2.22 -10.69 -5.23
CA GLY A 73 -1.97 -10.46 -3.81
C GLY A 73 -2.01 -8.98 -3.41
N ILE A 74 -2.14 -8.73 -2.12
CA ILE A 74 -1.89 -7.42 -1.50
C ILE A 74 -0.77 -7.58 -0.48
N ALA A 75 0.16 -6.64 -0.44
CA ALA A 75 1.19 -6.58 0.59
C ALA A 75 1.38 -5.15 1.11
N ILE A 76 1.87 -5.07 2.34
CA ILE A 76 2.19 -3.81 3.04
C ILE A 76 3.67 -3.89 3.42
N PHE A 77 4.38 -2.81 3.14
CA PHE A 77 5.80 -2.61 3.45
C PHE A 77 5.96 -1.36 4.31
N ASP A 78 7.01 -1.34 5.14
CA ASP A 78 7.36 -0.17 5.97
C ASP A 78 7.72 1.05 5.13
N SER A 79 8.26 0.83 3.92
CA SER A 79 8.59 1.88 2.97
C SER A 79 8.52 1.41 1.51
N LEU A 80 8.45 2.36 0.57
CA LEU A 80 8.60 2.06 -0.85
C LEU A 80 9.96 1.42 -1.14
N ASP A 81 11.03 1.85 -0.47
CA ASP A 81 12.38 1.30 -0.68
C ASP A 81 12.46 -0.18 -0.26
N ASP A 82 11.73 -0.61 0.76
CA ASP A 82 11.69 -2.03 1.15
C ASP A 82 10.96 -2.88 0.10
N PHE A 83 9.86 -2.37 -0.48
CA PHE A 83 9.25 -3.00 -1.66
C PHE A 83 10.26 -3.11 -2.81
N LEU A 84 10.99 -2.03 -3.12
CA LEU A 84 11.98 -2.00 -4.20
C LEU A 84 13.11 -3.01 -3.95
N LYS A 85 13.64 -3.08 -2.74
CA LYS A 85 14.72 -4.01 -2.35
C LYS A 85 14.36 -5.47 -2.56
N VAL A 86 13.09 -5.84 -2.37
CA VAL A 86 12.66 -7.24 -2.42
C VAL A 86 12.10 -7.62 -3.80
N HIS A 87 11.36 -6.72 -4.44
CA HIS A 87 10.55 -7.07 -5.63
C HIS A 87 10.95 -6.38 -6.92
N VAL A 88 11.86 -5.41 -6.90
CA VAL A 88 12.29 -4.69 -8.11
C VAL A 88 13.79 -4.85 -8.34
N LYS A 89 14.62 -4.39 -7.39
CA LYS A 89 16.08 -4.38 -7.50
C LYS A 89 16.70 -5.78 -7.73
N PRO A 90 16.17 -6.89 -7.15
CA PRO A 90 16.70 -8.23 -7.42
C PRO A 90 16.37 -8.79 -8.82
N HIS A 91 15.46 -8.14 -9.55
CA HIS A 91 14.95 -8.60 -10.85
C HIS A 91 15.23 -7.56 -11.95
N PRO A 92 16.49 -7.20 -12.21
CA PRO A 92 16.85 -6.11 -13.11
C PRO A 92 16.42 -6.38 -14.56
N SER A 93 16.34 -7.66 -14.96
CA SER A 93 15.99 -8.03 -16.33
C SER A 93 14.52 -7.78 -16.66
N ASN A 94 13.67 -7.53 -15.66
CA ASN A 94 12.28 -7.12 -15.86
C ASN A 94 12.14 -5.68 -16.42
N LYS A 95 13.21 -4.86 -16.35
CA LYS A 95 13.22 -3.46 -16.79
C LYS A 95 12.00 -2.70 -16.26
N THR A 96 11.92 -2.64 -14.93
CA THR A 96 10.73 -2.14 -14.24
C THR A 96 10.65 -0.62 -14.35
N ILE A 97 9.45 -0.10 -14.63
CA ILE A 97 9.14 1.33 -14.65
C ILE A 97 8.08 1.60 -13.59
N ILE A 98 8.38 2.48 -12.66
CA ILE A 98 7.40 2.98 -11.69
C ILE A 98 6.94 4.35 -12.15
N THR A 99 5.62 4.54 -12.24
CA THR A 99 5.00 5.82 -12.61
C THR A 99 4.07 6.29 -11.50
N PHE A 100 4.33 7.47 -10.96
CA PHE A 100 3.46 8.12 -9.97
C PHE A 100 2.34 8.90 -10.64
N GLU A 101 1.30 9.23 -9.87
CA GLU A 101 0.11 9.95 -10.35
C GLU A 101 0.37 11.34 -10.95
N ASP A 102 1.48 11.98 -10.57
CA ASP A 102 1.93 13.26 -11.12
C ASP A 102 2.73 13.12 -12.42
N GLY A 103 2.94 11.88 -12.89
CA GLY A 103 3.73 11.56 -14.07
C GLY A 103 5.22 11.40 -13.80
N GLU A 104 5.70 11.55 -12.55
CA GLU A 104 7.09 11.23 -12.22
C GLU A 104 7.36 9.74 -12.50
N GLN A 105 8.45 9.46 -13.20
CA GLN A 105 8.85 8.10 -13.53
C GLN A 105 10.24 7.77 -12.99
N THR A 106 10.40 6.52 -12.55
CA THR A 106 11.70 5.94 -12.22
C THR A 106 11.84 4.60 -12.92
N THR A 107 12.93 4.43 -13.67
CA THR A 107 13.24 3.20 -14.41
C THR A 107 14.34 2.41 -13.68
N TYR A 108 14.17 1.09 -13.63
CA TYR A 108 15.09 0.13 -13.04
C TYR A 108 15.45 -0.92 -14.10
N ASP A 109 16.61 -0.76 -14.75
CA ASP A 109 17.07 -1.58 -15.88
C ASP A 109 18.37 -2.36 -15.60
N GLY A 110 18.90 -2.29 -14.37
CA GLY A 110 20.04 -3.10 -13.93
C GLY A 110 21.41 -2.44 -14.07
N GLY A 111 21.51 -1.28 -14.74
CA GLY A 111 22.79 -0.60 -15.00
C GLY A 111 23.63 -1.25 -16.09
#